data_AF-A0A497AR93-F1
#
_entry.id   AF-A0A497AR93-F1
#
_cell.length_a   1.000
_cell.length_b   1.000
_cell.length_c   1.000
_cell.angle_alpha   90.00
_cell.angle_beta   90.00
_cell.angle_gamma   90.00
#
_symmetry.space_group_name_H-M   'P 1'
#
loop_
_entity.id
_entity.type
_entity.pdbx_description
1 polymer ?
#
loop_
_entity_poly.entity_id
_entity_poly.type
_entity_poly.pdbx_seq_one_letter_code
_entity_poly.pdbx_strand_id
1 'polypeptide(L)'
;MALPVLDKTWEHKVNQAVGGLGTTALNHKDYYFKIKESLVNGVGVPGTFTSPWVVWGSSDGSANYGNNDGVDRWASASNVVFNTSGNHSWVVLTNTAFSPAVQICWDMLAHENQRQIYFVVSPDGSFGTGAGGMDGTLSSRPTAATEYVYGSPADDGTQYAPWTGYLHIMMSSDGECTRLALSRSKSGFTTEISSFTFIEKPRSPQAGWTNPMAWAFQGRSSWTGQVPSYSAFNEGALTKGRIGTSNCSFYLSCPAYGGDAMGQKITVPDDNTGQWPFMPMGLLCSTVGHRGVRKGVLYDMWWASTGSTFGTTYPDDGSKQFAQFGNMVLPWDGSNFLI
;
A
#
# COMPACT_ATOMS: atom_id res chain seq x y z
N MET A 1 -25.87 -1.38 -13.53
CA MET A 1 -24.77 -2.07 -14.23
C MET A 1 -24.31 -3.17 -13.29
N ALA A 2 -24.35 -4.45 -13.69
CA ALA A 2 -23.93 -5.53 -12.81
C ALA A 2 -22.54 -5.24 -12.21
N LEU A 3 -22.39 -5.43 -10.89
CA LEU A 3 -21.11 -5.25 -10.23
C LEU A 3 -20.06 -6.18 -10.87
N PRO A 4 -18.79 -5.76 -10.94
CA PRO A 4 -17.75 -6.62 -11.46
C PRO A 4 -17.60 -7.87 -10.58
N VAL A 5 -17.14 -8.95 -11.20
CA VAL A 5 -16.76 -10.18 -10.49
C VAL A 5 -15.28 -10.07 -10.11
N LEU A 6 -14.92 -10.54 -8.92
CA LEU A 6 -13.54 -10.62 -8.49
C LEU A 6 -12.75 -11.59 -9.38
N ASP A 7 -11.64 -11.14 -9.94
CA ASP A 7 -10.70 -11.92 -10.73
C ASP A 7 -9.79 -12.81 -9.83
N LYS A 8 -9.48 -12.34 -8.62
CA LYS A 8 -8.69 -13.07 -7.62
C LYS A 8 -9.51 -13.39 -6.38
N THR A 9 -9.10 -14.42 -5.66
CA THR A 9 -9.56 -14.64 -4.29
C THR A 9 -8.75 -13.75 -3.36
N TRP A 10 -9.43 -13.08 -2.42
CA TRP A 10 -8.81 -12.12 -1.52
C TRP A 10 -8.93 -12.56 -0.07
N GLU A 11 -7.89 -12.25 0.67
CA GLU A 11 -7.78 -12.44 2.09
C GLU A 11 -7.55 -11.12 2.79
N HIS A 12 -8.05 -11.05 4.02
CA HIS A 12 -8.32 -9.80 4.68
C HIS A 12 -7.89 -9.85 6.14
N LYS A 13 -7.19 -8.80 6.54
CA LYS A 13 -7.02 -8.45 7.95
C LYS A 13 -7.36 -6.97 8.09
N VAL A 14 -8.66 -6.72 8.22
CA VAL A 14 -9.25 -5.38 8.18
C VAL A 14 -9.66 -4.92 9.58
N ASN A 15 -9.92 -3.62 9.71
CA ASN A 15 -10.34 -3.01 10.98
C ASN A 15 -9.39 -3.29 12.16
N GLN A 16 -8.08 -3.45 11.88
CA GLN A 16 -7.08 -3.67 12.93
C GLN A 16 -6.82 -2.36 13.66
N ALA A 17 -7.32 -2.22 14.89
CA ALA A 17 -7.06 -1.03 15.69
C ALA A 17 -5.56 -0.79 15.83
N VAL A 18 -5.12 0.43 15.51
CA VAL A 18 -3.73 0.90 15.62
C VAL A 18 -3.69 2.25 16.32
N GLY A 19 -2.63 2.50 17.07
CA GLY A 19 -2.51 3.72 17.87
C GLY A 19 -3.31 3.66 19.18
N GLY A 20 -3.74 4.82 19.68
CA GLY A 20 -4.44 4.94 20.97
C GLY A 20 -3.59 4.67 22.22
N LEU A 21 -2.26 4.59 22.10
CA LEU A 21 -1.32 4.20 23.18
C LEU A 21 -0.78 5.42 23.97
N GLY A 22 -1.53 6.52 24.01
CA GLY A 22 -1.23 7.70 24.82
C GLY A 22 -0.11 8.61 24.32
N THR A 23 0.82 8.14 23.47
CA THR A 23 1.87 8.96 22.86
C THR A 23 2.00 8.72 21.36
N THR A 24 2.40 9.75 20.61
CA THR A 24 2.67 9.67 19.17
C THR A 24 3.70 8.57 18.84
N ALA A 25 4.81 8.52 19.60
CA ALA A 25 5.86 7.54 19.39
C ALA A 25 5.36 6.09 19.57
N LEU A 26 4.59 5.80 20.62
CA LEU A 26 4.04 4.45 20.83
C LEU A 26 3.05 4.07 19.72
N ASN A 27 2.25 5.01 19.23
CA ASN A 27 1.32 4.76 18.14
C ASN A 27 2.01 4.37 16.83
N HIS A 28 3.09 5.06 16.47
CA HIS A 28 3.82 4.75 15.24
C HIS A 28 4.50 3.39 15.33
N LYS A 29 5.11 3.09 16.48
CA LYS A 29 5.67 1.77 16.77
C LYS A 29 4.64 0.64 16.61
N ASP A 30 3.45 0.82 17.18
CA ASP A 30 2.34 -0.13 17.06
C ASP A 30 1.88 -0.31 15.61
N TYR A 31 1.75 0.79 14.86
CA TYR A 31 1.34 0.78 13.46
C TYR A 31 2.28 -0.05 12.57
N TYR A 32 3.58 0.24 12.61
CA TYR A 32 4.56 -0.47 11.78
C TYR A 32 4.80 -1.91 12.21
N PHE A 33 4.77 -2.17 13.52
CA PHE A 33 4.80 -3.54 14.02
C PHE A 33 3.62 -4.35 13.50
N LYS A 34 2.39 -3.81 13.55
CA LYS A 34 1.19 -4.49 13.05
C LYS A 34 1.16 -4.66 11.53
N ILE A 35 1.72 -3.70 10.77
CA ILE A 35 1.94 -3.88 9.32
C ILE A 35 2.81 -5.12 9.08
N LYS A 36 3.99 -5.16 9.70
CA LYS A 36 4.93 -6.28 9.54
C LYS A 36 4.30 -7.60 9.97
N GLU A 37 3.70 -7.66 11.15
CA GLU A 37 3.03 -8.86 11.67
C GLU A 37 1.95 -9.39 10.73
N SER A 38 1.13 -8.50 10.19
CA SER A 38 0.06 -8.89 9.27
C SER A 38 0.58 -9.37 7.93
N LEU A 39 1.71 -8.84 7.48
CA LEU A 39 2.35 -9.34 6.26
C LEU A 39 3.03 -10.66 6.52
N VAL A 40 3.86 -10.81 7.55
CA VAL A 40 4.65 -12.05 7.75
C VAL A 40 3.79 -13.23 8.22
N ASN A 41 2.86 -13.00 9.14
CA ASN A 41 2.04 -14.07 9.72
C ASN A 41 0.73 -14.33 8.93
N GLY A 42 0.53 -13.60 7.83
CA GLY A 42 -0.64 -13.74 6.96
C GLY A 42 -1.84 -12.88 7.36
N VAL A 43 -2.78 -12.79 6.41
CA VAL A 43 -3.98 -11.95 6.50
C VAL A 43 -5.24 -12.80 6.56
N GLY A 44 -5.41 -13.64 7.59
CA GLY A 44 -6.59 -14.50 7.64
C GLY A 44 -6.71 -15.34 8.89
N VAL A 45 -7.62 -16.31 8.85
CA VAL A 45 -7.75 -17.33 9.91
C VAL A 45 -6.47 -18.16 9.93
N PRO A 46 -5.78 -18.31 11.08
CA PRO A 46 -4.56 -19.12 11.17
C PRO A 46 -4.74 -20.49 10.52
N GLY A 47 -3.85 -20.84 9.59
CA GLY A 47 -3.82 -22.14 8.91
C GLY A 47 -4.58 -22.24 7.58
N THR A 48 -5.21 -21.17 7.09
CA THR A 48 -5.88 -21.15 5.77
C THR A 48 -5.03 -20.54 4.66
N PHE A 49 -4.03 -19.73 5.03
CA PHE A 49 -3.19 -19.00 4.10
C PHE A 49 -1.74 -18.99 4.56
N THR A 50 -0.84 -19.15 3.60
CA THR A 50 0.58 -18.96 3.82
C THR A 50 0.95 -17.62 3.22
N SER A 51 1.36 -16.67 4.06
CA SER A 51 1.85 -15.41 3.52
C SER A 51 3.07 -15.63 2.65
N PRO A 52 3.14 -15.00 1.46
CA PRO A 52 4.35 -14.99 0.65
C PRO A 52 5.42 -14.05 1.22
N TRP A 53 5.06 -13.19 2.19
CA TRP A 53 5.96 -12.22 2.80
C TRP A 53 6.76 -12.85 3.92
N VAL A 54 8.08 -12.77 3.82
CA VAL A 54 9.01 -13.22 4.86
C VAL A 54 10.01 -12.13 5.20
N VAL A 55 10.51 -12.13 6.44
CA VAL A 55 11.62 -11.23 6.81
C VAL A 55 12.87 -11.69 6.07
N TRP A 56 13.52 -10.77 5.36
CA TRP A 56 14.86 -10.98 4.81
C TRP A 56 15.92 -10.68 5.88
N GLY A 57 15.74 -9.56 6.57
CA GLY A 57 16.61 -9.06 7.61
C GLY A 57 15.97 -7.83 8.24
N SER A 58 16.44 -7.46 9.42
CA SER A 58 15.88 -6.33 10.18
C SER A 58 16.91 -5.74 11.15
N SER A 59 16.61 -4.56 11.68
CA SER A 59 17.27 -3.96 12.84
C SER A 59 16.23 -3.48 13.84
N ASP A 60 16.50 -3.72 15.12
CA ASP A 60 15.70 -3.17 16.23
C ASP A 60 16.09 -1.73 16.60
N GLY A 61 17.04 -1.12 15.87
CA GLY A 61 17.50 0.25 16.10
C GLY A 61 18.09 0.52 17.49
N SER A 62 18.44 -0.52 18.25
CA SER A 62 18.96 -0.40 19.62
C SER A 62 20.27 -1.15 19.81
N ALA A 63 20.31 -2.44 19.47
CA ALA A 63 21.44 -3.32 19.76
C ALA A 63 21.66 -4.40 18.69
N ASN A 64 20.62 -4.80 17.95
CA ASN A 64 20.71 -5.92 17.03
C ASN A 64 20.30 -5.53 15.59
N TYR A 65 21.05 -6.04 14.62
CA TYR A 65 20.71 -5.99 13.20
C TYR A 65 21.26 -7.24 12.50
N GLY A 66 20.70 -7.55 11.35
CA GLY A 66 21.20 -8.63 10.51
C GLY A 66 20.64 -8.56 9.10
N ASN A 67 21.47 -9.03 8.17
CA ASN A 67 21.24 -8.93 6.75
C ASN A 67 21.09 -10.34 6.19
N ASN A 68 20.00 -10.58 5.44
CA ASN A 68 19.70 -11.87 4.82
C ASN A 68 19.77 -13.08 5.77
N ASP A 69 19.44 -12.89 7.05
CA ASP A 69 19.46 -13.96 8.06
C ASP A 69 18.06 -14.49 8.40
N GLY A 70 17.02 -13.89 7.82
CA GLY A 70 15.63 -14.27 8.07
C GLY A 70 15.15 -13.94 9.48
N VAL A 71 15.94 -13.25 10.31
CA VAL A 71 15.62 -13.01 11.71
C VAL A 71 14.78 -11.75 11.84
N ASP A 72 13.58 -11.94 12.39
CA ASP A 72 12.68 -10.86 12.78
C ASP A 72 13.06 -10.28 14.14
N ARG A 73 13.67 -9.09 14.12
CA ARG A 73 14.07 -8.35 15.33
C ARG A 73 12.99 -7.40 15.81
N TRP A 74 11.88 -7.28 15.09
CA TRP A 74 10.71 -6.53 15.52
C TRP A 74 9.75 -7.45 16.26
N ALA A 75 10.21 -8.13 17.31
CA ALA A 75 9.39 -9.08 18.07
C ALA A 75 8.23 -8.40 18.81
N SER A 76 8.33 -7.10 19.07
CA SER A 76 7.28 -6.27 19.65
C SER A 76 7.36 -4.84 19.11
N ALA A 77 6.31 -4.05 19.30
CA ALA A 77 6.32 -2.63 18.99
C ALA A 77 7.48 -1.88 19.69
N SER A 78 7.94 -2.33 20.86
CA SER A 78 9.05 -1.68 21.57
C SER A 78 10.38 -1.74 20.81
N ASN A 79 10.55 -2.73 19.92
CA ASN A 79 11.74 -2.92 19.06
C ASN A 79 11.74 -2.01 17.83
N VAL A 80 10.68 -1.23 17.61
CA VAL A 80 10.64 -0.22 16.55
C VAL A 80 11.13 1.09 17.15
N VAL A 81 12.21 1.65 16.59
CA VAL A 81 12.91 2.83 17.08
C VAL A 81 12.98 3.84 15.94
N PHE A 82 12.47 5.03 16.23
CA PHE A 82 12.50 6.19 15.33
C PHE A 82 13.59 7.14 15.77
N ASN A 83 14.52 7.48 14.87
CA ASN A 83 15.61 8.40 15.17
C ASN A 83 16.10 9.11 13.90
N THR A 84 16.35 10.42 13.97
CA THR A 84 16.89 11.26 12.87
C THR A 84 18.42 11.16 12.76
N SER A 85 19.11 10.88 13.86
CA SER A 85 20.57 10.81 13.93
C SER A 85 21.00 9.69 14.87
N GLY A 86 21.53 8.61 14.32
CA GLY A 86 21.99 7.43 15.07
C GLY A 86 21.12 6.20 14.80
N ASN A 87 21.04 5.32 15.80
CA ASN A 87 20.40 4.04 15.61
C ASN A 87 18.88 4.18 15.41
N HIS A 88 18.36 3.49 14.40
CA HIS A 88 16.95 3.45 14.04
C HIS A 88 16.59 2.06 13.51
N SER A 89 15.31 1.71 13.59
CA SER A 89 14.85 0.41 13.12
C SER A 89 14.61 0.42 11.61
N TRP A 90 14.87 -0.72 10.99
CA TRP A 90 14.44 -1.00 9.63
C TRP A 90 14.06 -2.48 9.51
N VAL A 91 13.21 -2.80 8.55
CA VAL A 91 12.89 -4.18 8.19
C VAL A 91 12.82 -4.30 6.68
N VAL A 92 13.43 -5.36 6.14
CA VAL A 92 13.26 -5.76 4.75
C VAL A 92 12.37 -6.99 4.71
N LEU A 93 11.27 -6.91 3.98
CA LEU A 93 10.40 -8.05 3.69
C LEU A 93 10.57 -8.49 2.23
N THR A 94 10.55 -9.79 1.99
CA THR A 94 10.57 -10.41 0.66
C THR A 94 9.22 -11.04 0.38
N ASN A 95 8.61 -10.74 -0.77
CA ASN A 95 7.45 -11.45 -1.28
C ASN A 95 7.89 -12.45 -2.35
N THR A 96 7.73 -13.73 -2.02
CA THR A 96 8.17 -14.86 -2.85
C THR A 96 7.18 -15.25 -3.95
N ALA A 97 5.99 -14.64 -4.00
CA ALA A 97 5.02 -14.85 -5.08
C ALA A 97 5.43 -14.14 -6.39
N PHE A 98 6.35 -13.18 -6.32
CA PHE A 98 6.93 -12.54 -7.50
C PHE A 98 8.15 -13.31 -8.00
N SER A 99 8.38 -13.28 -9.31
CA SER A 99 9.59 -13.81 -9.94
C SER A 99 10.19 -12.74 -10.87
N PRO A 100 11.39 -12.20 -10.56
CA PRO A 100 12.12 -12.37 -9.30
C PRO A 100 11.31 -11.87 -8.09
N ALA A 101 11.67 -12.34 -6.89
CA ALA A 101 11.02 -11.91 -5.66
C ALA A 101 11.16 -10.39 -5.47
N VAL A 102 10.08 -9.73 -5.06
CA VAL A 102 10.14 -8.31 -4.72
C VAL A 102 10.51 -8.16 -3.25
N GLN A 103 11.32 -7.16 -2.94
CA GLN A 103 11.61 -6.78 -1.57
C GLN A 103 11.15 -5.35 -1.30
N ILE A 104 10.70 -5.11 -0.06
CA ILE A 104 10.40 -3.77 0.43
C ILE A 104 11.16 -3.51 1.71
N CYS A 105 11.60 -2.27 1.91
CA CYS A 105 12.19 -1.81 3.15
C CYS A 105 11.34 -0.69 3.74
N TRP A 106 10.93 -0.87 4.99
CA TRP A 106 10.47 0.22 5.85
C TRP A 106 11.62 0.61 6.76
N ASP A 107 12.02 1.86 6.66
CA ASP A 107 13.11 2.42 7.44
C ASP A 107 12.57 3.58 8.29
N MET A 108 12.73 3.41 9.60
CA MET A 108 12.27 4.32 10.67
C MET A 108 13.30 5.41 10.96
N LEU A 109 14.20 5.71 10.03
CA LEU A 109 14.94 6.97 9.98
C LEU A 109 13.94 8.13 9.89
N ALA A 110 13.42 8.50 11.05
CA ALA A 110 12.44 9.55 11.20
C ALA A 110 13.08 10.87 10.80
N HIS A 111 12.37 11.68 10.03
CA HIS A 111 12.58 13.13 10.12
C HIS A 111 11.86 13.68 11.37
N GLU A 112 12.06 14.95 11.70
CA GLU A 112 11.69 15.71 12.92
C GLU A 112 10.44 15.30 13.74
N ASN A 113 9.48 14.55 13.20
CA ASN A 113 8.18 14.28 13.80
C ASN A 113 7.69 12.81 13.73
N GLN A 114 8.57 11.83 13.47
CA GLN A 114 8.25 10.38 13.50
C GLN A 114 7.15 9.87 12.55
N ARG A 115 6.54 10.73 11.73
CA ARG A 115 5.51 10.42 10.70
C ARG A 115 6.08 10.27 9.29
N GLN A 116 7.40 10.40 9.19
CA GLN A 116 8.12 10.43 7.93
C GLN A 116 9.04 9.23 7.93
N ILE A 117 8.89 8.37 6.93
CA ILE A 117 9.68 7.16 6.77
C ILE A 117 10.28 7.08 5.38
N TYR A 118 11.28 6.22 5.24
CA TYR A 118 11.65 5.74 3.92
C TYR A 118 10.87 4.46 3.63
N PHE A 119 10.09 4.49 2.55
CA PHE A 119 9.56 3.31 1.91
C PHE A 119 10.35 3.04 0.63
N VAL A 120 10.94 1.87 0.55
CA VAL A 120 11.85 1.50 -0.54
C VAL A 120 11.41 0.17 -1.12
N VAL A 121 11.46 0.06 -2.45
CA VAL A 121 11.10 -1.17 -3.16
C VAL A 121 12.27 -1.61 -4.03
N SER A 122 12.71 -2.86 -3.87
CA SER A 122 13.63 -3.54 -4.79
C SER A 122 12.83 -4.51 -5.65
N PRO A 123 12.57 -4.19 -6.93
CA PRO A 123 11.73 -4.99 -7.81
C PRO A 123 12.33 -6.35 -8.19
N ASP A 124 13.61 -6.56 -7.91
CA ASP A 124 14.37 -7.78 -8.19
C ASP A 124 14.96 -8.44 -6.94
N GLY A 125 14.60 -7.94 -5.75
CA GLY A 125 15.05 -8.49 -4.47
C GLY A 125 16.56 -8.41 -4.24
N SER A 126 17.17 -7.26 -4.54
CA SER A 126 18.63 -7.07 -4.52
C SER A 126 19.18 -6.33 -3.30
N PHE A 127 18.49 -6.33 -2.16
CA PHE A 127 19.05 -5.74 -0.93
C PHE A 127 20.29 -6.50 -0.44
N GLY A 128 21.28 -5.76 0.08
CA GLY A 128 22.49 -6.33 0.69
C GLY A 128 23.65 -6.57 -0.29
N THR A 129 24.86 -6.77 0.26
CA THR A 129 26.10 -6.87 -0.55
C THR A 129 26.13 -8.08 -1.47
N GLY A 130 25.46 -9.18 -1.06
CA GLY A 130 25.37 -10.40 -1.86
C GLY A 130 24.64 -10.23 -3.20
N ALA A 131 23.86 -9.15 -3.36
CA ALA A 131 23.09 -8.84 -4.57
C ALA A 131 23.49 -7.50 -5.22
N GLY A 132 24.65 -6.95 -4.84
CA GLY A 132 25.19 -5.70 -5.39
C GLY A 132 24.73 -4.41 -4.69
N GLY A 133 23.97 -4.53 -3.59
CA GLY A 133 23.64 -3.43 -2.70
C GLY A 133 24.65 -3.26 -1.56
N MET A 134 24.20 -2.66 -0.46
CA MET A 134 24.95 -2.58 0.80
C MET A 134 24.13 -3.18 1.94
N ASP A 135 24.83 -3.83 2.86
CA ASP A 135 24.25 -4.37 4.08
C ASP A 135 23.82 -3.24 5.04
N GLY A 136 22.72 -3.46 5.74
CA GLY A 136 22.24 -2.56 6.77
C GLY A 136 23.06 -2.67 8.05
N THR A 137 22.96 -1.62 8.87
CA THR A 137 23.58 -1.49 10.19
C THR A 137 22.54 -0.95 11.18
N LEU A 138 22.91 -0.71 12.44
CA LEU A 138 22.00 -0.06 13.39
C LEU A 138 21.58 1.35 12.96
N SER A 139 22.40 2.05 12.18
CA SER A 139 22.22 3.45 11.82
C SER A 139 21.98 3.67 10.33
N SER A 140 21.76 2.62 9.55
CA SER A 140 21.44 2.71 8.13
C SER A 140 20.71 1.45 7.68
N ARG A 141 19.61 1.60 6.94
CA ARG A 141 18.98 0.48 6.23
C ARG A 141 19.93 -0.15 5.19
N PRO A 142 19.73 -1.42 4.82
CA PRO A 142 20.36 -1.96 3.62
C PRO A 142 19.92 -1.19 2.37
N THR A 143 20.74 -1.21 1.33
CA THR A 143 20.40 -0.67 0.00
C THR A 143 20.37 -1.79 -1.03
N ALA A 144 19.61 -1.59 -2.10
CA ALA A 144 19.57 -2.50 -3.24
C ALA A 144 20.17 -1.86 -4.49
N ALA A 145 20.71 -2.68 -5.40
CA ALA A 145 21.30 -2.20 -6.65
C ALA A 145 20.29 -1.47 -7.55
N THR A 146 19.01 -1.79 -7.40
CA THR A 146 17.94 -1.39 -8.32
C THR A 146 16.73 -0.80 -7.59
N GLU A 147 16.93 -0.31 -6.36
CA GLU A 147 15.85 0.22 -5.55
C GLU A 147 15.14 1.45 -6.15
N TYR A 148 13.86 1.55 -5.83
CA TYR A 148 13.12 2.79 -5.90
C TYR A 148 12.85 3.28 -4.48
N VAL A 149 13.39 4.45 -4.15
CA VAL A 149 13.14 5.15 -2.89
C VAL A 149 12.03 6.16 -3.14
N TYR A 150 10.94 6.10 -2.37
CA TYR A 150 9.98 7.21 -2.34
C TYR A 150 10.69 8.42 -1.69
N GLY A 151 11.15 9.36 -2.52
CA GLY A 151 12.15 10.37 -2.16
C GLY A 151 11.65 11.44 -1.19
N SER A 152 12.56 12.04 -0.39
CA SER A 152 12.29 12.74 0.89
C SER A 152 11.50 11.83 1.84
N PRO A 153 11.77 11.79 3.16
CA PRO A 153 11.04 10.83 3.99
C PRO A 153 9.54 11.14 3.90
N ALA A 154 8.81 10.15 3.42
CA ALA A 154 7.45 10.27 2.92
C ALA A 154 6.50 10.26 4.11
N ASP A 155 5.50 11.13 4.06
CA ASP A 155 4.42 11.11 5.03
C ASP A 155 3.76 9.73 5.00
N ASP A 156 3.66 9.09 6.16
CA ASP A 156 3.12 7.75 6.32
C ASP A 156 1.61 7.71 6.53
N GLY A 157 0.98 8.89 6.61
CA GLY A 157 -0.42 9.01 6.91
C GLY A 157 -0.73 8.96 8.39
N THR A 158 0.24 9.14 9.28
CA THR A 158 0.07 9.26 10.74
C THR A 158 0.13 10.73 11.19
N GLN A 159 0.16 11.01 12.51
CA GLN A 159 0.02 12.37 13.08
C GLN A 159 1.14 12.77 14.01
N TYR A 160 1.26 14.09 14.20
CA TYR A 160 2.14 14.68 15.20
C TYR A 160 1.61 14.54 16.64
N ALA A 161 0.31 14.30 16.80
CA ALA A 161 -0.33 14.07 18.09
C ALA A 161 -0.76 12.60 18.24
N PRO A 162 -1.03 12.12 19.46
CA PRO A 162 -1.66 10.83 19.67
C PRO A 162 -2.93 10.72 18.81
N TRP A 163 -3.05 9.59 18.14
CA TRP A 163 -4.08 9.29 17.15
C TRP A 163 -4.58 7.85 17.33
N THR A 164 -5.76 7.58 16.80
CA THR A 164 -6.32 6.23 16.68
C THR A 164 -6.74 6.01 15.24
N GLY A 165 -6.53 4.81 14.73
CA GLY A 165 -6.92 4.44 13.38
C GLY A 165 -7.14 2.95 13.24
N TYR A 166 -7.44 2.54 12.01
CA TYR A 166 -7.61 1.15 11.65
C TYR A 166 -6.76 0.82 10.43
N LEU A 167 -5.96 -0.22 10.58
CA LEU A 167 -5.16 -0.79 9.50
C LEU A 167 -6.01 -1.85 8.78
N HIS A 168 -6.03 -1.74 7.45
CA HIS A 168 -6.70 -2.66 6.55
C HIS A 168 -5.67 -3.25 5.62
N ILE A 169 -5.56 -4.57 5.60
CA ILE A 169 -4.65 -5.27 4.70
C ILE A 169 -5.46 -6.27 3.89
N MET A 170 -5.24 -6.23 2.59
CA MET A 170 -5.84 -7.14 1.61
C MET A 170 -4.71 -7.80 0.84
N MET A 171 -4.78 -9.11 0.68
CA MET A 171 -3.81 -9.87 -0.11
C MET A 171 -4.54 -10.86 -1.00
N SER A 172 -4.10 -11.01 -2.25
CA SER A 172 -4.61 -12.09 -3.08
C SER A 172 -4.10 -13.43 -2.56
N SER A 173 -4.89 -14.49 -2.76
CA SER A 173 -4.56 -15.85 -2.32
C SER A 173 -3.29 -16.41 -2.99
N ASP A 174 -2.89 -15.86 -4.14
CA ASP A 174 -1.63 -16.19 -4.81
C ASP A 174 -0.45 -15.29 -4.40
N GLY A 175 -0.67 -14.31 -3.52
CA GLY A 175 0.37 -13.42 -3.01
C GLY A 175 0.86 -12.34 -3.97
N GLU A 176 0.39 -12.35 -5.22
CA GLU A 176 0.84 -11.43 -6.28
C GLU A 176 0.25 -10.01 -6.15
N CYS A 177 -0.69 -9.79 -5.24
CA CYS A 177 -1.29 -8.49 -4.95
C CYS A 177 -1.37 -8.29 -3.44
N THR A 178 -0.83 -7.17 -2.95
CA THR A 178 -0.90 -6.78 -1.54
C THR A 178 -1.29 -5.31 -1.45
N ARG A 179 -2.24 -4.98 -0.58
CA ARG A 179 -2.74 -3.62 -0.34
C ARG A 179 -2.78 -3.35 1.15
N LEU A 180 -2.44 -2.12 1.52
CA LEU A 180 -2.51 -1.63 2.88
C LEU A 180 -3.19 -0.27 2.85
N ALA A 181 -4.17 -0.07 3.72
CA ALA A 181 -4.79 1.22 3.94
C ALA A 181 -4.80 1.53 5.44
N LEU A 182 -4.54 2.79 5.78
CA LEU A 182 -4.74 3.31 7.12
C LEU A 182 -5.93 4.26 7.12
N SER A 183 -7.00 3.88 7.80
CA SER A 183 -8.07 4.81 8.15
C SER A 183 -7.76 5.49 9.48
N ARG A 184 -8.12 6.76 9.61
CA ARG A 184 -8.05 7.49 10.88
C ARG A 184 -9.30 8.31 11.09
N SER A 185 -9.70 8.41 12.35
CA SER A 185 -10.77 9.30 12.76
C SER A 185 -10.19 10.57 13.38
N LYS A 186 -10.78 11.71 13.04
CA LYS A 186 -10.58 12.98 13.75
C LYS A 186 -11.81 13.25 14.60
N SER A 187 -11.59 13.81 15.79
CA SER A 187 -12.69 14.38 16.58
C SER A 187 -13.51 15.36 15.73
N GLY A 188 -14.76 15.01 15.45
CA GLY A 188 -15.70 15.82 14.67
C GLY A 188 -15.63 15.69 13.14
N PHE A 189 -14.89 14.73 12.57
CA PHE A 189 -14.90 14.46 11.12
C PHE A 189 -15.17 12.98 10.83
N THR A 190 -15.63 12.70 9.61
CA THR A 190 -15.76 11.35 9.05
C THR A 190 -14.39 10.68 8.95
N THR A 191 -14.32 9.37 9.19
CA THR A 191 -13.12 8.56 8.92
C THR A 191 -12.64 8.80 7.49
N GLU A 192 -11.34 8.99 7.30
CA GLU A 192 -10.69 9.09 5.99
C GLU A 192 -9.57 8.06 5.85
N ILE A 193 -9.32 7.61 4.60
CA ILE A 193 -8.08 6.88 4.28
C ILE A 193 -6.93 7.85 4.18
N SER A 194 -6.04 7.76 5.15
CA SER A 194 -4.88 8.64 5.35
C SER A 194 -3.57 8.08 4.83
N SER A 195 -3.52 6.77 4.56
CA SER A 195 -2.39 6.12 3.90
C SER A 195 -2.92 5.03 2.99
N PHE A 196 -2.31 4.90 1.82
CA PHE A 196 -2.59 3.82 0.89
C PHE A 196 -1.28 3.34 0.25
N THR A 197 -1.06 2.04 0.34
CA THR A 197 0.09 1.35 -0.25
C THR A 197 -0.41 0.15 -1.01
N PHE A 198 0.14 -0.10 -2.20
CA PHE A 198 -0.07 -1.37 -2.88
C PHE A 198 1.19 -1.83 -3.59
N ILE A 199 1.28 -3.15 -3.77
CA ILE A 199 2.31 -3.84 -4.53
C ILE A 199 1.60 -4.95 -5.29
N GLU A 200 1.58 -4.86 -6.61
CA GLU A 200 0.76 -5.71 -7.45
C GLU A 200 1.46 -6.14 -8.72
N LYS A 201 1.18 -7.37 -9.13
CA LYS A 201 1.39 -7.84 -10.49
C LYS A 201 0.20 -7.40 -11.36
N PRO A 202 0.39 -6.53 -12.36
CA PRO A 202 -0.70 -6.10 -13.23
C PRO A 202 -1.26 -7.26 -14.07
N ARG A 203 -2.58 -7.28 -14.25
CA ARG A 203 -3.27 -8.12 -15.24
C ARG A 203 -2.96 -7.65 -16.65
N SER A 204 -2.83 -8.61 -17.56
CA SER A 204 -2.60 -8.35 -19.00
C SER A 204 -1.47 -7.34 -19.26
N PRO A 205 -0.25 -7.60 -18.74
CA PRO A 205 0.88 -6.70 -18.93
C PRO A 205 1.19 -6.53 -20.42
N GLN A 206 1.62 -5.34 -20.81
CA GLN A 206 2.05 -5.09 -22.19
C GLN A 206 3.18 -6.08 -22.58
N ALA A 207 3.11 -6.60 -23.80
CA ALA A 207 4.16 -7.44 -24.37
C ALA A 207 5.55 -6.76 -24.22
N GLY A 208 6.54 -7.53 -23.75
CA GLY A 208 7.90 -7.05 -23.46
C GLY A 208 8.12 -6.58 -22.01
N TRP A 209 7.08 -6.44 -21.18
CA TRP A 209 7.24 -6.22 -19.75
C TRP A 209 7.47 -7.55 -19.03
N THR A 210 8.73 -7.99 -18.97
CA THR A 210 9.10 -9.34 -18.51
C THR A 210 8.75 -9.65 -17.06
N ASN A 211 8.92 -8.67 -16.17
CA ASN A 211 8.63 -8.79 -14.72
C ASN A 211 7.65 -7.68 -14.33
N PRO A 212 6.35 -7.83 -14.65
CA PRO A 212 5.38 -6.77 -14.50
C PRO A 212 5.04 -6.55 -13.03
N MET A 213 5.31 -5.34 -12.55
CA MET A 213 4.99 -4.93 -11.19
C MET A 213 4.66 -3.45 -11.13
N ALA A 214 3.60 -3.12 -10.41
CA ALA A 214 3.22 -1.78 -10.06
C ALA A 214 3.16 -1.66 -8.54
N TRP A 215 3.66 -0.56 -8.00
CA TRP A 215 3.57 -0.28 -6.58
C TRP A 215 3.31 1.20 -6.33
N ALA A 216 2.72 1.52 -5.20
CA ALA A 216 2.56 2.88 -4.75
C ALA A 216 2.65 2.96 -3.24
N PHE A 217 3.11 4.10 -2.74
CA PHE A 217 3.04 4.49 -1.35
C PHE A 217 2.68 5.96 -1.28
N GLN A 218 1.61 6.27 -0.57
CA GLN A 218 1.23 7.62 -0.27
C GLN A 218 0.61 7.66 1.12
N GLY A 219 1.12 8.53 1.98
CA GLY A 219 0.46 8.93 3.21
C GLY A 219 0.20 10.43 3.22
N ARG A 220 -0.69 10.85 4.12
CA ARG A 220 -1.02 12.25 4.35
C ARG A 220 -1.34 12.49 5.82
N SER A 221 -0.58 13.36 6.46
CA SER A 221 -0.80 13.73 7.87
C SER A 221 -1.83 14.83 8.05
N SER A 222 -2.10 15.65 7.02
CA SER A 222 -3.16 16.65 7.08
C SER A 222 -4.55 16.03 6.94
N TRP A 223 -5.50 16.53 7.72
CA TRP A 223 -6.90 16.10 7.77
C TRP A 223 -7.80 16.56 6.62
N THR A 224 -7.25 16.76 5.43
CA THR A 224 -8.02 17.31 4.31
C THR A 224 -7.94 16.35 3.15
N GLY A 225 -8.98 15.54 2.94
CA GLY A 225 -9.13 14.71 1.75
C GLY A 225 -8.41 13.37 1.84
N GLN A 226 -8.93 12.41 1.08
CA GLN A 226 -8.50 11.02 1.13
C GLN A 226 -7.29 10.76 0.23
N VAL A 227 -6.38 9.89 0.68
CA VAL A 227 -5.21 9.48 -0.11
C VAL A 227 -5.59 8.78 -1.42
N PRO A 228 -6.40 7.70 -1.43
CA PRO A 228 -6.83 7.04 -2.66
C PRO A 228 -7.81 7.95 -3.42
N SER A 229 -7.28 8.93 -4.14
CA SER A 229 -8.05 9.96 -4.86
C SER A 229 -7.58 10.10 -6.30
N TYR A 230 -8.47 10.61 -7.15
CA TYR A 230 -8.14 10.93 -8.55
C TYR A 230 -6.93 11.87 -8.64
N SER A 231 -6.90 12.93 -7.84
CA SER A 231 -5.79 13.89 -7.83
C SER A 231 -4.42 13.25 -7.56
N ALA A 232 -4.40 12.24 -6.69
CA ALA A 232 -3.18 11.56 -6.30
C ALA A 232 -2.71 10.54 -7.34
N PHE A 233 -3.62 9.70 -7.86
CA PHE A 233 -3.23 8.53 -8.67
C PHE A 233 -3.64 8.59 -10.14
N ASN A 234 -4.71 9.31 -10.50
CA ASN A 234 -5.17 9.45 -11.88
C ASN A 234 -4.54 10.68 -12.55
N GLU A 235 -4.51 11.80 -11.84
CA GLU A 235 -3.92 13.07 -12.28
C GLU A 235 -2.44 13.17 -11.83
N GLY A 236 -2.09 12.47 -10.75
CA GLY A 236 -0.72 12.32 -10.25
C GLY A 236 -0.11 10.98 -10.63
N ALA A 237 1.13 10.98 -11.13
CA ALA A 237 1.85 9.76 -11.48
C ALA A 237 2.52 9.10 -10.25
N LEU A 238 1.75 8.91 -9.16
CA LEU A 238 2.27 8.39 -7.89
C LEU A 238 2.60 6.90 -7.95
N THR A 239 1.93 6.14 -8.81
CA THR A 239 2.24 4.73 -9.02
C THR A 239 3.58 4.59 -9.73
N LYS A 240 4.37 3.63 -9.30
CA LYS A 240 5.69 3.31 -9.83
C LYS A 240 5.72 1.90 -10.38
N GLY A 241 6.70 1.66 -11.25
CA GLY A 241 6.96 0.38 -11.87
C GLY A 241 8.40 0.29 -12.33
N ARG A 242 8.77 -0.87 -12.86
CA ARG A 242 10.04 -1.03 -13.56
C ARG A 242 9.85 -1.83 -14.84
N ILE A 243 10.29 -1.27 -15.97
CA ILE A 243 10.28 -1.96 -17.26
C ILE A 243 11.75 -2.11 -17.70
N GLY A 244 12.24 -3.35 -17.74
CA GLY A 244 13.67 -3.62 -17.89
C GLY A 244 14.47 -3.02 -16.73
N THR A 245 15.39 -2.11 -17.03
CA THR A 245 16.20 -1.39 -16.02
C THR A 245 15.64 0.00 -15.67
N SER A 246 14.58 0.44 -16.34
CA SER A 246 14.04 1.80 -16.19
C SER A 246 12.92 1.84 -15.15
N ASN A 247 13.09 2.69 -14.12
CA ASN A 247 12.00 3.04 -13.23
C ASN A 247 10.96 3.87 -13.99
N CYS A 248 9.70 3.48 -13.88
CA CYS A 248 8.58 4.08 -14.58
C CYS A 248 7.63 4.75 -13.58
N SER A 249 7.04 5.89 -13.98
CA SER A 249 5.88 6.47 -13.31
C SER A 249 4.60 6.18 -14.10
N PHE A 250 3.57 5.76 -13.39
CA PHE A 250 2.27 5.41 -13.94
C PHE A 250 1.16 6.27 -13.34
N TYR A 251 0.19 6.59 -14.18
CA TYR A 251 -1.13 7.06 -13.76
C TYR A 251 -2.08 5.87 -13.72
N LEU A 252 -2.92 5.81 -12.70
CA LEU A 252 -4.06 4.90 -12.62
C LEU A 252 -5.22 5.51 -13.42
N SER A 253 -5.21 5.27 -14.72
CA SER A 253 -6.18 5.80 -15.68
C SER A 253 -7.52 5.08 -15.63
N CYS A 254 -8.58 5.75 -16.10
CA CYS A 254 -9.88 5.18 -16.41
C CYS A 254 -10.50 5.90 -17.62
N PRO A 255 -11.65 5.45 -18.15
CA PRO A 255 -12.38 6.22 -19.14
C PRO A 255 -12.66 7.66 -18.66
N ALA A 256 -12.59 8.61 -19.57
CA ALA A 256 -12.84 10.02 -19.31
C ALA A 256 -14.16 10.47 -19.96
N TYR A 257 -14.83 11.44 -19.34
CA TYR A 257 -16.02 12.09 -19.86
C TYR A 257 -15.92 13.60 -19.61
N GLY A 258 -16.18 14.41 -20.64
CA GLY A 258 -16.14 15.87 -20.51
C GLY A 258 -14.77 16.44 -20.07
N GLY A 259 -13.67 15.74 -20.38
CA GLY A 259 -12.30 16.19 -20.08
C GLY A 259 -11.70 15.65 -18.78
N ASP A 260 -12.51 15.04 -17.91
CA ASP A 260 -12.05 14.52 -16.60
C ASP A 260 -12.32 13.02 -16.47
N ALA A 261 -11.78 12.40 -15.42
CA ALA A 261 -12.03 11.01 -15.11
C ALA A 261 -13.53 10.77 -14.88
N MET A 262 -14.08 9.70 -15.46
CA MET A 262 -15.54 9.52 -15.52
C MET A 262 -16.22 9.52 -14.14
N GLY A 263 -15.58 8.97 -13.09
CA GLY A 263 -16.19 8.96 -11.76
C GLY A 263 -16.14 10.30 -11.04
N GLN A 264 -15.39 11.29 -11.52
CA GLN A 264 -15.50 12.68 -11.07
C GLN A 264 -16.71 13.40 -11.69
N LYS A 265 -17.25 12.89 -12.81
CA LYS A 265 -18.39 13.50 -13.52
C LYS A 265 -19.71 12.81 -13.29
N ILE A 266 -19.70 11.48 -13.21
CA ILE A 266 -20.90 10.71 -12.90
C ILE A 266 -21.00 10.64 -11.38
N THR A 267 -21.64 11.65 -10.77
CA THR A 267 -21.80 11.80 -9.31
C THR A 267 -23.13 11.29 -8.78
N VAL A 268 -23.88 10.56 -9.59
CA VAL A 268 -25.15 9.93 -9.22
C VAL A 268 -25.10 8.44 -9.61
N PRO A 269 -25.88 7.57 -8.93
CA PRO A 269 -26.06 6.20 -9.38
C PRO A 269 -26.67 6.15 -10.79
N ASP A 270 -26.51 5.01 -11.46
CA ASP A 270 -27.16 4.74 -12.75
C ASP A 270 -28.69 4.78 -12.61
N ASP A 271 -29.38 5.62 -13.41
CA ASP A 271 -30.83 5.84 -13.29
C ASP A 271 -31.68 4.58 -13.51
N ASN A 272 -31.18 3.61 -14.28
CA ASN A 272 -31.92 2.39 -14.58
C ASN A 272 -31.76 1.31 -13.51
N THR A 273 -30.60 1.27 -12.84
CA THR A 273 -30.23 0.17 -11.95
C THR A 273 -29.99 0.60 -10.50
N GLY A 274 -29.91 1.90 -10.23
CA GLY A 274 -29.59 2.47 -8.91
C GLY A 274 -28.17 2.16 -8.43
N GLN A 275 -27.33 1.57 -9.26
CA GLN A 275 -25.99 1.13 -8.89
C GLN A 275 -24.93 2.20 -9.20
N TRP A 276 -23.97 2.36 -8.30
CA TRP A 276 -22.82 3.23 -8.54
C TRP A 276 -21.89 2.62 -9.60
N PRO A 277 -21.37 3.42 -10.55
CA PRO A 277 -20.48 2.90 -11.58
C PRO A 277 -19.08 2.61 -11.02
N PHE A 278 -18.50 1.50 -11.46
CA PHE A 278 -17.11 1.13 -11.17
C PHE A 278 -16.29 1.29 -12.45
N MET A 279 -15.27 2.13 -12.42
CA MET A 279 -14.43 2.33 -13.60
C MET A 279 -13.11 1.55 -13.46
N PRO A 280 -12.75 0.68 -14.43
CA PRO A 280 -11.54 -0.12 -14.34
C PRO A 280 -10.28 0.76 -14.35
N MET A 281 -9.25 0.34 -13.60
CA MET A 281 -7.97 1.05 -13.50
C MET A 281 -6.91 0.47 -14.43
N GLY A 282 -6.53 1.25 -15.45
CA GLY A 282 -5.40 0.93 -16.32
C GLY A 282 -4.12 1.68 -15.93
N LEU A 283 -2.96 1.07 -16.12
CA LEU A 283 -1.66 1.71 -15.94
C LEU A 283 -1.25 2.49 -17.19
N LEU A 284 -1.14 3.81 -17.11
CA LEU A 284 -0.66 4.68 -18.19
C LEU A 284 0.75 5.19 -17.86
N CYS A 285 1.72 5.02 -18.75
CA CYS A 285 3.12 5.44 -18.50
C CYS A 285 3.47 6.75 -19.22
N SER A 286 4.09 7.69 -18.52
CA SER A 286 4.64 8.94 -19.08
C SER A 286 6.16 8.96 -19.23
N THR A 287 6.85 7.93 -18.71
CA THR A 287 8.31 7.81 -18.74
C THR A 287 8.83 7.69 -20.17
N VAL A 288 9.81 8.52 -20.56
CA VAL A 288 10.45 8.49 -21.89
C VAL A 288 10.97 7.08 -22.19
N GLY A 289 10.82 6.62 -23.45
CA GLY A 289 11.18 5.26 -23.87
C GLY A 289 10.14 4.20 -23.51
N HIS A 290 9.27 4.48 -22.54
CA HIS A 290 8.21 3.57 -22.09
C HIS A 290 6.81 4.19 -22.15
N ARG A 291 6.64 5.33 -22.83
CA ARG A 291 5.34 6.01 -22.95
C ARG A 291 4.30 5.15 -23.65
N GLY A 292 3.04 5.32 -23.27
CA GLY A 292 1.92 4.68 -23.96
C GLY A 292 0.83 4.21 -23.03
N VAL A 293 -0.33 3.97 -23.63
CA VAL A 293 -1.54 3.54 -22.94
C VAL A 293 -1.45 2.08 -22.50
N ARG A 294 -2.05 1.77 -21.34
CA ARG A 294 -2.32 0.42 -20.82
C ARG A 294 -1.09 -0.50 -20.76
N LYS A 295 -0.14 -0.19 -19.87
CA LYS A 295 0.93 -1.11 -19.47
C LYS A 295 0.42 -2.37 -18.78
N GLY A 296 -0.78 -2.31 -18.23
CA GLY A 296 -1.51 -3.39 -17.58
C GLY A 296 -2.77 -2.82 -16.94
N VAL A 297 -3.53 -3.68 -16.29
CA VAL A 297 -4.73 -3.34 -15.52
C VAL A 297 -4.54 -3.86 -14.10
N LEU A 298 -4.94 -3.12 -13.08
CA LEU A 298 -4.89 -3.63 -11.70
C LEU A 298 -6.00 -4.67 -11.50
N TYR A 299 -5.70 -5.74 -10.75
CA TYR A 299 -6.70 -6.75 -10.41
C TYR A 299 -7.68 -6.17 -9.42
N ASP A 300 -8.97 -6.35 -9.59
CA ASP A 300 -9.97 -6.04 -8.56
C ASP A 300 -9.81 -4.67 -7.86
N MET A 301 -9.47 -3.63 -8.62
CA MET A 301 -9.38 -2.26 -8.15
C MET A 301 -10.07 -1.36 -9.17
N TRP A 302 -11.02 -0.56 -8.68
CA TRP A 302 -11.82 0.32 -9.54
C TRP A 302 -11.85 1.73 -8.99
N TRP A 303 -11.91 2.68 -9.90
CA TRP A 303 -12.27 4.04 -9.56
C TRP A 303 -13.77 4.09 -9.23
N ALA A 304 -14.10 4.76 -8.13
CA ALA A 304 -15.45 5.03 -7.65
C ALA A 304 -15.95 6.39 -8.17
N SER A 305 -17.25 6.59 -8.07
CA SER A 305 -17.85 7.92 -8.19
C SER A 305 -17.49 8.80 -7.00
N THR A 306 -17.20 10.08 -7.23
CA THR A 306 -17.04 11.08 -6.17
C THR A 306 -18.37 11.47 -5.50
N GLY A 307 -19.51 11.05 -6.07
CA GLY A 307 -20.81 11.22 -5.44
C GLY A 307 -21.13 10.17 -4.38
N SER A 308 -20.39 9.06 -4.35
CA SER A 308 -20.56 8.02 -3.34
C SER A 308 -19.65 8.27 -2.14
N THR A 309 -20.13 7.89 -0.97
CA THR A 309 -19.46 8.15 0.31
C THR A 309 -18.40 7.10 0.63
N PHE A 310 -17.39 7.51 1.40
CA PHE A 310 -16.45 6.57 2.00
C PHE A 310 -17.16 5.48 2.82
N GLY A 311 -16.63 4.26 2.78
CA GLY A 311 -17.15 3.13 3.54
C GLY A 311 -18.42 2.52 2.97
N THR A 312 -18.96 3.03 1.86
CA THR A 312 -20.03 2.35 1.14
C THR A 312 -19.57 0.97 0.68
N THR A 313 -20.39 -0.04 0.93
CA THR A 313 -20.13 -1.43 0.55
C THR A 313 -21.00 -1.86 -0.63
N TYR A 314 -20.51 -2.81 -1.44
CA TYR A 314 -21.19 -3.30 -2.63
C TYR A 314 -21.10 -4.83 -2.76
N PRO A 315 -22.17 -5.51 -3.21
CA PRO A 315 -23.55 -5.00 -3.19
C PRO A 315 -23.95 -4.63 -1.75
N ASP A 316 -24.95 -3.76 -1.61
CA ASP A 316 -25.50 -3.36 -0.30
C ASP A 316 -26.43 -4.46 0.24
N ASP A 317 -25.88 -5.66 0.34
CA ASP A 317 -26.53 -6.84 0.90
C ASP A 317 -25.62 -7.50 1.95
N GLY A 318 -25.90 -8.75 2.34
CA GLY A 318 -25.07 -9.46 3.32
C GLY A 318 -23.70 -9.91 2.82
N SER A 319 -23.43 -9.88 1.51
CA SER A 319 -22.18 -10.35 0.91
C SER A 319 -21.06 -9.30 0.90
N LYS A 320 -21.42 -8.01 0.73
CA LYS A 320 -20.52 -6.83 0.79
C LYS A 320 -19.11 -7.12 0.24
N GLN A 321 -19.07 -7.59 -1.00
CA GLN A 321 -17.85 -8.05 -1.67
C GLN A 321 -16.82 -6.94 -1.89
N PHE A 322 -17.26 -5.69 -1.89
CA PHE A 322 -16.44 -4.51 -2.11
C PHE A 322 -16.72 -3.42 -1.08
N ALA A 323 -15.74 -2.56 -0.85
CA ALA A 323 -15.89 -1.35 -0.05
C ALA A 323 -15.16 -0.17 -0.69
N GLN A 324 -15.69 1.04 -0.50
CA GLN A 324 -15.12 2.27 -1.02
C GLN A 324 -14.08 2.87 -0.06
N PHE A 325 -12.85 2.98 -0.53
CA PHE A 325 -11.69 3.63 0.09
C PHE A 325 -11.40 4.92 -0.68
N GLY A 326 -11.91 6.06 -0.20
CA GLY A 326 -11.82 7.34 -0.91
C GLY A 326 -12.54 7.32 -2.23
N ASN A 327 -11.80 7.52 -3.31
CA ASN A 327 -12.32 7.41 -4.66
C ASN A 327 -11.99 6.05 -5.29
N MET A 328 -11.50 5.07 -4.54
CA MET A 328 -11.24 3.72 -5.03
C MET A 328 -12.22 2.73 -4.41
N VAL A 329 -12.58 1.69 -5.16
CA VAL A 329 -13.30 0.52 -4.65
C VAL A 329 -12.36 -0.67 -4.63
N LEU A 330 -12.30 -1.34 -3.49
CA LEU A 330 -11.43 -2.49 -3.22
C LEU A 330 -12.27 -3.70 -2.78
N PRO A 331 -11.72 -4.92 -2.88
CA PRO A 331 -12.31 -6.13 -2.32
C PRO A 331 -12.48 -5.98 -0.81
N TRP A 332 -13.51 -6.63 -0.29
CA TRP A 332 -13.90 -6.53 1.10
C TRP A 332 -14.31 -7.89 1.67
N ASP A 333 -14.23 -8.01 3.00
CA ASP A 333 -14.39 -9.27 3.73
C ASP A 333 -15.84 -9.62 4.05
N GLY A 334 -16.79 -8.81 3.58
CA GLY A 334 -18.20 -8.96 3.90
C GLY A 334 -18.62 -8.31 5.22
N SER A 335 -17.68 -7.76 6.00
CA SER A 335 -18.01 -7.13 7.30
C SER A 335 -18.82 -5.83 7.11
N ASN A 336 -19.62 -5.50 8.12
CA ASN A 336 -20.61 -4.44 8.00
C ASN A 336 -20.03 -3.02 7.95
N PHE A 337 -18.80 -2.82 8.40
CA PHE A 337 -18.23 -1.49 8.58
C PHE A 337 -16.77 -1.45 8.15
N LEU A 338 -16.47 -0.54 7.22
CA LEU A 338 -15.14 0.03 7.10
C LEU A 338 -15.02 1.15 8.14
N ILE A 339 -14.26 0.92 9.21
CA ILE A 339 -14.18 1.84 10.36
C ILE A 339 -13.13 2.93 10.15
#